data_AF-S3MXF7-F1
#
_entry.id   AF-S3MXF7-F1
#
_cell.length_a   1.000
_cell.length_b   1.000
_cell.length_c   1.000
_cell.angle_alpha   90.00
_cell.angle_beta   90.00
_cell.angle_gamma   90.00
#
_symmetry.space_group_name_H-M   'P 1'
#
loop_
_entity.id
_entity.type
_entity.pdbx_description
1 polymer ?
#
loop_
_entity_poly.entity_id
_entity_poly.type
_entity_poly.pdbx_seq_one_letter_code
_entity_poly.pdbx_strand_id
1 'polypeptide(L)'
;MNQQSNVFKPVIEELVGLTMNSNRANLFILGNLVGFMAEKGVIDLDEYLEFTKNAKEHIVGESKDQDEARLKAINTMFDIHLNDFKRE
;
A
#
# COMPACT_ATOMS: atom_id res chain seq x y z
N MET A 1 -34.87 5.24 17.07
CA MET A 1 -33.42 4.93 17.07
C MET A 1 -33.26 3.57 16.40
N ASN A 2 -32.67 3.53 15.19
CA ASN A 2 -32.62 2.33 14.34
C ASN A 2 -31.51 1.36 14.79
N GLN A 3 -31.89 0.19 15.31
CA GLN A 3 -30.97 -0.87 15.74
C GLN A 3 -30.30 -1.63 14.57
N GLN A 4 -30.72 -1.40 13.31
CA GLN A 4 -30.15 -2.08 12.15
C GLN A 4 -28.74 -1.62 11.74
N SER A 5 -28.31 -0.39 12.10
CA SER A 5 -27.01 0.12 11.61
C SER A 5 -25.79 -0.51 12.29
N ASN A 6 -25.98 -1.27 13.39
CA ASN A 6 -24.88 -1.75 14.23
C ASN A 6 -24.43 -3.18 13.90
N VAL A 7 -25.20 -3.92 13.11
CA VAL A 7 -24.91 -5.33 12.77
C VAL A 7 -23.98 -5.46 11.56
N PHE A 8 -24.03 -4.49 10.65
CA PHE A 8 -23.20 -4.47 9.44
C PHE A 8 -21.78 -3.95 9.66
N LYS A 9 -21.55 -3.19 10.73
CA LYS A 9 -20.24 -2.61 11.06
C LYS A 9 -19.13 -3.68 11.20
N PRO A 10 -19.30 -4.75 12.02
CA PRO A 10 -18.27 -5.77 12.15
C PRO A 10 -18.04 -6.56 10.85
N VAL A 11 -19.08 -6.80 10.04
CA VAL A 11 -18.97 -7.49 8.75
C VAL A 11 -18.20 -6.64 7.72
N ILE A 12 -18.44 -5.32 7.70
CA ILE A 12 -17.69 -4.38 6.87
C ILE A 12 -16.23 -4.29 7.35
N GLU A 13 -15.99 -4.23 8.66
CA GLU A 13 -14.62 -4.23 9.23
C GLU A 13 -13.86 -5.52 8.90
N GLU A 14 -14.53 -6.67 8.89
CA GLU A 14 -13.95 -7.96 8.51
C GLU A 14 -13.68 -8.06 7.00
N LEU A 15 -14.60 -7.58 6.15
CA LEU A 15 -14.40 -7.48 4.69
C LEU A 15 -13.27 -6.50 4.33
N VAL A 16 -13.18 -5.37 5.03
CA VAL A 16 -12.06 -4.43 4.93
C VAL A 16 -10.76 -5.10 5.42
N GLY A 17 -10.80 -5.85 6.52
CA GLY A 17 -9.66 -6.61 7.01
C GLY A 17 -9.15 -7.67 6.02
N LEU A 18 -10.06 -8.40 5.37
CA LEU A 18 -9.74 -9.44 4.37
C LEU A 18 -9.14 -8.84 3.10
N THR A 19 -9.68 -7.71 2.62
CA THR A 19 -9.13 -6.99 1.46
C THR A 19 -7.81 -6.27 1.77
N MET A 20 -7.59 -5.86 3.03
CA MET A 20 -6.31 -5.29 3.46
C MET A 20 -5.24 -6.36 3.73
N ASN A 21 -5.61 -7.56 4.18
CA ASN A 21 -4.66 -8.63 4.51
C ASN A 21 -4.03 -9.28 3.27
N SER A 22 -4.79 -9.50 2.20
CA SER A 22 -4.23 -9.96 0.92
C SER A 22 -3.29 -8.92 0.32
N ASN A 23 -3.66 -7.63 0.39
CA ASN A 23 -2.80 -6.54 -0.03
C ASN A 23 -1.53 -6.43 0.83
N ARG A 24 -1.61 -6.59 2.16
CA ARG A 24 -0.44 -6.57 3.05
C ARG A 24 0.51 -7.74 2.83
N ALA A 25 0.00 -8.95 2.67
CA ALA A 25 0.85 -10.12 2.38
C ALA A 25 1.60 -9.95 1.05
N ASN A 26 0.90 -9.43 0.02
CA ASN A 26 1.53 -9.12 -1.27
C ASN A 26 2.60 -8.04 -1.13
N LEU A 27 2.31 -6.93 -0.43
CA LEU A 27 3.28 -5.87 -0.17
C LEU A 27 4.50 -6.41 0.59
N PHE A 28 4.29 -7.25 1.60
CA PHE A 28 5.39 -7.87 2.35
C PHE A 28 6.26 -8.78 1.47
N ILE A 29 5.67 -9.63 0.63
CA ILE A 29 6.42 -10.49 -0.28
C ILE A 29 7.22 -9.65 -1.28
N LEU A 30 6.61 -8.60 -1.85
CA LEU A 30 7.29 -7.67 -2.75
C LEU A 30 8.43 -6.93 -2.03
N GLY A 31 8.21 -6.48 -0.80
CA GLY A 31 9.22 -5.86 0.05
C GLY A 31 10.41 -6.80 0.30
N ASN A 32 10.15 -8.07 0.66
CA ASN A 32 11.20 -9.07 0.82
C ASN A 32 11.98 -9.34 -0.46
N LEU A 33 11.31 -9.41 -1.61
CA LEU A 33 11.98 -9.61 -2.91
C LEU A 33 12.91 -8.44 -3.24
N VAL A 34 12.44 -7.20 -3.06
CA VAL A 34 13.24 -6.00 -3.28
C VAL A 34 14.43 -5.96 -2.32
N GLY A 35 14.20 -6.22 -1.03
CA GLY A 35 15.27 -6.28 -0.02
C GLY A 35 16.33 -7.33 -0.37
N PHE A 36 15.91 -8.52 -0.79
CA PHE A 36 16.82 -9.56 -1.25
C PHE A 36 17.63 -9.12 -2.48
N MET A 37 17.01 -8.50 -3.48
CA MET A 37 17.71 -8.02 -4.67
C MET A 37 18.73 -6.92 -4.33
N ALA A 38 18.39 -6.02 -3.42
CA ALA A 38 19.30 -4.99 -2.92
C ALA A 38 20.49 -5.62 -2.15
N GLU A 39 20.23 -6.57 -1.24
CA GLU A 39 21.28 -7.28 -0.49
C GLU A 39 22.25 -8.02 -1.43
N LYS A 40 21.75 -8.56 -2.55
CA LYS A 40 22.58 -9.22 -3.57
C LYS A 40 23.26 -8.25 -4.55
N GLY A 41 23.05 -6.94 -4.40
CA GLY A 41 23.61 -5.93 -5.30
C GLY A 41 23.07 -6.00 -6.73
N VAL A 42 21.89 -6.60 -6.92
CA VAL A 42 21.21 -6.67 -8.23
C VAL A 42 20.58 -5.33 -8.58
N ILE A 43 20.11 -4.60 -7.56
CA ILE A 43 19.55 -3.26 -7.67
C ILE A 43 20.21 -2.33 -6.65
N ASP A 44 20.23 -1.05 -6.96
CA ASP A 44 20.46 0.01 -5.98
C ASP A 44 19.14 0.32 -5.27
N LEU A 45 19.14 0.23 -3.93
CA LEU A 45 17.93 0.43 -3.14
C LEU A 45 17.45 1.89 -3.17
N ASP A 46 18.37 2.85 -3.15
CA ASP A 46 18.03 4.27 -3.14
C ASP A 46 17.41 4.68 -4.48
N GLU A 47 18.00 4.23 -5.60
CA GLU A 47 17.45 4.43 -6.95
C GLU A 47 16.05 3.80 -7.07
N TYR A 48 15.88 2.58 -6.56
CA TYR A 48 14.58 1.92 -6.54
C TYR A 48 13.52 2.70 -5.73
N LEU A 49 13.88 3.21 -4.55
CA LEU A 49 12.96 3.97 -3.71
C LEU A 49 12.61 5.33 -4.33
N GLU A 50 13.55 5.99 -5.01
CA GLU A 50 13.27 7.20 -5.79
C GLU A 50 12.32 6.91 -6.96
N PHE A 51 12.60 5.87 -7.75
CA PHE A 51 11.73 5.46 -8.85
C PHE A 51 10.31 5.13 -8.36
N THR A 52 10.19 4.45 -7.22
CA THR A 52 8.91 4.10 -6.60
C THR A 52 8.13 5.33 -6.14
N LYS A 53 8.80 6.37 -5.60
CA LYS A 53 8.16 7.65 -5.26
C LYS A 53 7.65 8.37 -6.51
N ASN A 54 8.44 8.39 -7.58
CA ASN A 54 8.02 9.01 -8.84
C ASN A 54 6.80 8.28 -9.44
N ALA A 55 6.76 6.95 -9.34
CA ALA A 55 5.58 6.16 -9.75
C ALA A 55 4.33 6.51 -8.91
N LYS A 56 4.48 6.69 -7.59
CA LYS A 56 3.39 7.16 -6.71
C LYS A 56 2.84 8.50 -7.19
N GLU A 57 3.72 9.48 -7.42
CA GLU A 57 3.34 10.83 -7.85
C GLU A 57 2.64 10.81 -9.21
N HIS A 58 3.13 10.00 -10.15
CA HIS A 58 2.51 9.84 -11.46
C HIS A 58 1.09 9.26 -11.36
N ILE A 59 0.92 8.13 -10.65
CA ILE A 59 -0.39 7.49 -10.48
C ILE A 59 -1.39 8.41 -9.76
N VAL A 60 -0.95 9.10 -8.71
CA VAL A 60 -1.80 10.07 -7.98
C VAL A 60 -2.11 11.28 -8.87
N GLY A 61 -1.15 11.77 -9.65
CA GLY A 61 -1.29 12.90 -10.56
C GLY A 61 -2.24 12.65 -11.74
N GLU A 62 -2.33 11.41 -12.21
CA GLU A 62 -3.30 10.97 -13.24
C GLU A 62 -4.70 10.73 -12.67
N SER A 63 -4.81 10.57 -11.35
CA SER A 63 -6.06 10.22 -10.66
C SER A 63 -6.90 11.43 -10.22
N LYS A 64 -6.69 12.62 -10.83
CA LYS A 64 -7.35 13.89 -10.44
C LYS A 64 -8.89 13.87 -10.48
N ASP A 65 -9.48 12.93 -11.22
CA ASP A 65 -10.93 12.74 -11.34
C ASP A 65 -11.47 11.48 -10.60
N GLN A 66 -10.66 10.86 -9.73
CA GLN A 66 -11.03 9.62 -9.03
C GLN A 66 -11.50 9.85 -7.58
N ASP A 67 -12.28 8.89 -7.08
CA ASP A 67 -12.77 8.81 -5.70
C ASP A 67 -11.65 8.99 -4.65
N GLU A 68 -11.88 9.88 -3.69
CA GLU A 68 -10.97 10.20 -2.58
C GLU A 68 -10.56 8.94 -1.79
N ALA A 69 -11.49 7.98 -1.62
CA ALA A 69 -11.20 6.71 -0.95
C ALA A 69 -10.15 5.88 -1.70
N ARG A 70 -10.20 5.90 -3.03
CA ARG A 70 -9.22 5.20 -3.89
C ARG A 70 -7.86 5.87 -3.85
N LEU A 71 -7.82 7.20 -3.94
CA LEU A 71 -6.58 7.98 -3.80
C LEU A 71 -5.91 7.71 -2.44
N LYS A 72 -6.69 7.66 -1.36
CA LYS A 72 -6.18 7.34 -0.03
C LYS A 72 -5.60 5.92 0.05
N ALA A 73 -6.26 4.94 -0.58
CA ALA A 73 -5.79 3.57 -0.61
C ALA A 73 -4.45 3.44 -1.37
N ILE A 74 -4.32 4.07 -2.54
CA ILE A 74 -3.08 4.09 -3.33
C ILE A 74 -1.94 4.71 -2.51
N ASN A 75 -2.17 5.89 -1.94
CA ASN A 75 -1.17 6.55 -1.09
C ASN A 75 -0.72 5.66 0.06
N THR A 76 -1.67 5.02 0.75
CA THR A 76 -1.39 4.12 1.88
C THR A 76 -0.54 2.92 1.46
N MET A 77 -0.80 2.30 0.31
CA MET A 77 -0.01 1.15 -0.17
C MET A 77 1.44 1.54 -0.46
N PHE A 78 1.65 2.64 -1.17
CA PHE A 78 3.01 3.13 -1.45
C PHE A 78 3.74 3.52 -0.16
N ASP A 79 3.06 4.20 0.78
CA ASP A 79 3.69 4.61 2.03
C ASP A 79 4.07 3.42 2.91
N ILE A 80 3.23 2.37 2.96
CA ILE A 80 3.58 1.12 3.66
C ILE A 80 4.85 0.52 3.06
N HIS A 81 4.86 0.29 1.74
CA HIS A 81 6.00 -0.33 1.05
C HIS A 81 7.29 0.48 1.20
N LEU A 82 7.23 1.81 1.01
CA LEU A 82 8.40 2.68 1.15
C LEU A 82 8.92 2.72 2.59
N ASN A 83 8.04 2.61 3.58
CA ASN A 83 8.44 2.67 4.99
C ASN A 83 9.08 1.36 5.47
N ASP A 84 8.85 0.23 4.80
CA ASP A 84 9.52 -1.04 5.11
C ASP A 84 11.05 -0.94 4.97
N PHE A 85 11.55 0.00 4.15
CA PHE A 85 12.98 0.23 3.90
C PHE A 85 13.57 1.44 4.65
N LYS A 86 12.75 2.19 5.42
CA LYS A 86 13.24 3.35 6.20
C LYS A 86 13.71 2.98 7.60
N ARG A 87 13.71 1.70 7.96
CA ARG A 87 14.11 1.22 9.28
C ARG A 87 15.40 0.42 9.19
N GLU A 88 16.51 1.12 9.04
CA GLU A 88 17.83 0.71 9.51
C GLU A 88 18.54 1.90 10.15
#